data_AF-A0A845ZTF0-F1
#
_entry.id   AF-A0A845ZTF0-F1
#
_cell.length_a   1.000
_cell.length_b   1.000
_cell.length_c   1.000
_cell.angle_alpha   90.00
_cell.angle_beta   90.00
_cell.angle_gamma   90.00
#
_symmetry.space_group_name_H-M   'P 1'
#
loop_
_entity.id
_entity.type
_entity.pdbx_description
1 polymer ?
#
loop_
_entity_poly.entity_id
_entity_poly.type
_entity_poly.pdbx_seq_one_letter_code
_entity_poly.pdbx_strand_id
1 'polypeptide(L)'
;VGDVPLKAQLGAVLAAECGSRVQVETTSLSHRSILICGWEFWHRYQAQIPSPQLLMIATLPIPSLENPLVAGRVAYYKQQRQDWFRLYLLPTALRELQRAVAPVRATQGCVAILDNRVNRRSYGRHVLSALSPFARINYLDASWFNSDSPEGQDTWL
;
A
#
# COMPACT_ATOMS: atom_id res chain seq x y z
N VAL A 1 16.01 5.38 0.38
CA VAL A 1 15.95 6.13 -0.89
C VAL A 1 14.79 5.57 -1.72
N GLY A 2 13.99 6.40 -2.40
CA GLY A 2 12.97 5.89 -3.31
C GLY A 2 13.63 5.27 -4.53
N ASP A 3 13.34 4.00 -4.83
CA ASP A 3 13.87 3.32 -6.01
C ASP A 3 13.13 3.79 -7.26
N VAL A 4 13.50 4.98 -7.74
CA VAL A 4 12.95 5.61 -8.95
C VAL A 4 13.13 4.71 -10.19
N PRO A 5 14.29 4.05 -10.41
CA PRO A 5 14.46 3.11 -11.52
C PRO A 5 13.42 1.99 -11.52
N LEU A 6 13.16 1.37 -10.37
CA LEU A 6 12.24 0.23 -10.28
C LEU A 6 10.79 0.61 -10.61
N LYS A 7 10.30 1.76 -10.12
CA LYS A 7 8.93 2.23 -10.42
C LYS A 7 8.73 2.50 -11.91
N ALA A 8 9.72 3.13 -12.56
CA ALA A 8 9.67 3.43 -13.98
C ALA A 8 9.71 2.15 -14.83
N GLN A 9 10.56 1.19 -14.48
CA GLN A 9 10.64 -0.11 -15.15
C GLN A 9 9.33 -0.89 -15.02
N LEU A 10 8.78 -0.99 -13.81
CA LEU A 10 7.49 -1.66 -13.58
C LEU A 10 6.37 -0.95 -14.36
N GLY A 11 6.38 0.39 -14.39
CA GLY A 11 5.44 1.18 -15.17
C GLY A 11 5.51 0.88 -16.66
N ALA A 12 6.71 0.80 -17.23
CA ALA A 12 6.90 0.45 -18.63
C ALA A 12 6.39 -0.96 -18.94
N VAL A 13 6.71 -1.95 -18.09
CA VAL A 13 6.26 -3.34 -18.27
C VAL A 13 4.72 -3.43 -18.23
N LEU A 14 4.08 -2.82 -17.23
CA LEU A 14 2.63 -2.83 -17.14
C LEU A 14 1.97 -2.02 -18.25
N ALA A 15 2.58 -0.92 -18.70
CA ALA A 15 2.05 -0.11 -19.80
C ALA A 15 2.09 -0.85 -21.15
N ALA A 16 3.01 -1.80 -21.34
CA ALA A 16 3.01 -2.65 -22.53
C ALA A 16 1.72 -3.49 -22.66
N GLU A 17 1.13 -3.89 -21.53
CA GLU A 17 -0.11 -4.68 -21.46
C GLU A 17 -1.36 -3.80 -21.31
N CYS A 18 -1.28 -2.74 -20.50
CA CYS A 18 -2.43 -1.94 -20.06
C CYS A 18 -2.49 -0.53 -20.68
N GLY A 19 -1.51 -0.16 -21.50
CA GLY A 19 -1.43 1.13 -22.19
C GLY A 19 -1.39 2.32 -21.24
N SER A 20 -2.04 3.41 -21.65
CA SER A 20 -2.09 4.69 -20.93
C SER A 20 -2.84 4.66 -19.59
N ARG A 21 -3.43 3.52 -19.22
CA ARG A 21 -4.04 3.33 -17.90
C ARG A 21 -2.99 3.29 -16.81
N VAL A 22 -1.74 2.92 -17.13
CA VAL A 22 -0.65 2.88 -16.16
C VAL A 22 -0.05 4.26 -15.99
N GLN A 23 -0.03 4.72 -14.75
CA GLN A 23 0.38 6.06 -14.37
C GLN A 23 1.38 5.98 -13.22
N VAL A 24 2.45 6.78 -13.27
CA VAL A 24 3.50 6.78 -12.23
C VAL A 24 3.45 8.10 -11.49
N GLU A 25 3.21 8.05 -10.17
CA GLU A 25 3.26 9.21 -9.27
C GLU A 25 2.54 10.47 -9.78
N THR A 26 1.27 10.30 -10.18
CA THR A 26 0.37 11.39 -10.57
C THR A 26 -0.94 11.32 -9.78
N THR A 27 -1.56 12.48 -9.56
CA THR A 27 -2.88 12.60 -8.92
C THR A 27 -4.02 12.68 -9.94
N SER A 28 -3.70 12.95 -11.21
CA SER A 28 -4.66 13.04 -12.30
C SER A 28 -4.99 11.64 -12.85
N LEU A 29 -5.81 10.90 -12.11
CA LEU A 29 -6.21 9.53 -12.46
C LEU A 29 -7.56 9.51 -13.19
N SER A 30 -7.63 8.72 -14.26
CA SER A 30 -8.86 8.44 -15.02
C SER A 30 -9.54 7.14 -14.55
N HIS A 31 -10.72 6.85 -15.09
CA HIS A 31 -11.42 5.60 -14.78
C HIS A 31 -10.57 4.36 -15.12
N ARG A 32 -10.55 3.37 -14.21
CA ARG A 32 -9.79 2.11 -14.35
C ARG A 32 -8.26 2.29 -14.51
N SER A 33 -7.68 3.37 -13.98
CA SER A 33 -6.24 3.60 -13.96
C SER A 33 -5.49 2.67 -13.01
N ILE A 34 -4.23 2.37 -13.33
CA ILE A 34 -3.27 1.65 -12.49
C ILE A 34 -2.21 2.66 -12.03
N LEU A 35 -2.24 3.05 -10.76
CA LEU A 35 -1.23 3.93 -10.19
C LEU A 35 -0.06 3.11 -9.63
N ILE A 36 1.15 3.45 -10.07
CA ILE A 36 2.41 2.98 -9.49
C ILE A 36 3.02 4.14 -8.71
N CYS A 37 3.25 3.94 -7.42
CA CYS A 37 3.81 4.99 -6.58
C CYS A 37 4.64 4.43 -5.42
N GLY A 38 5.51 5.27 -4.87
CA GLY A 38 6.20 5.00 -3.62
C GLY A 38 5.37 5.40 -2.39
N TRP A 39 5.83 4.98 -1.22
CA TRP A 39 5.20 5.29 0.07
C TRP A 39 5.06 6.80 0.34
N GLU A 40 6.08 7.59 0.01
CA GLU A 40 6.05 9.05 0.23
C GLU A 40 4.98 9.73 -0.62
N PHE A 41 4.84 9.31 -1.88
CA PHE A 41 3.81 9.81 -2.77
C PHE A 41 2.42 9.43 -2.26
N TRP A 42 2.19 8.15 -1.95
CA TRP A 42 0.90 7.68 -1.43
C TRP A 42 0.52 8.42 -0.14
N HIS A 43 1.43 8.50 0.83
CA HIS A 43 1.19 9.20 2.09
C HIS A 43 0.75 10.66 1.87
N ARG A 44 1.40 11.36 0.93
CA ARG A 44 1.14 12.77 0.64
C ARG A 44 -0.16 13.00 -0.14
N TYR A 45 -0.47 12.14 -1.12
CA TYR A 45 -1.51 12.42 -2.10
C TYR A 45 -2.73 11.48 -2.04
N GLN A 46 -2.74 10.48 -1.14
CA GLN A 46 -3.86 9.53 -1.01
C GLN A 46 -5.24 10.21 -0.90
N ALA A 47 -5.34 11.37 -0.26
CA ALA A 47 -6.60 12.10 -0.11
C ALA A 47 -7.10 12.75 -1.40
N GLN A 48 -6.22 12.92 -2.40
CA GLN A 48 -6.52 13.48 -3.71
C GLN A 48 -6.75 12.39 -4.77
N ILE A 49 -6.54 11.12 -4.40
CA ILE A 49 -6.63 9.97 -5.29
C ILE A 49 -7.96 9.26 -5.00
N PRO A 50 -8.72 8.85 -6.03
CA PRO A 50 -9.88 8.00 -5.84
C PRO A 50 -9.54 6.74 -5.05
N SER A 51 -10.41 6.35 -4.11
CA SER A 51 -10.18 5.16 -3.28
C SER A 51 -10.07 3.91 -4.17
N PRO A 52 -8.96 3.17 -4.11
CA PRO A 52 -8.75 2.05 -5.02
C PRO A 52 -9.55 0.82 -4.56
N GLN A 53 -10.09 0.07 -5.53
CA GLN A 53 -10.69 -1.24 -5.30
C GLN A 53 -9.64 -2.32 -4.98
N LEU A 54 -8.40 -2.13 -5.43
CA LEU A 54 -7.27 -2.99 -5.14
C LEU A 54 -6.04 -2.14 -4.79
N LEU A 55 -5.48 -2.36 -3.59
CA LEU A 55 -4.19 -1.81 -3.19
C LEU A 55 -3.17 -2.93 -3.07
N MET A 56 -2.11 -2.87 -3.88
CA MET A 56 -1.01 -3.83 -3.86
C MET A 56 0.18 -3.24 -3.11
N ILE A 57 0.58 -3.90 -2.02
CA ILE A 57 1.71 -3.51 -1.19
C ILE A 57 2.87 -4.46 -1.46
N ALA A 58 3.79 -4.02 -2.31
CA ALA A 58 4.96 -4.81 -2.70
C ALA A 58 5.92 -5.07 -1.54
N THR A 59 6.12 -4.07 -0.69
CA THR A 59 7.06 -4.12 0.44
C THR A 59 6.47 -3.42 1.66
N LEU A 60 6.64 -4.02 2.85
CA LEU A 60 6.22 -3.38 4.10
C LEU A 60 6.96 -2.04 4.31
N PRO A 61 6.27 -0.99 4.83
CA PRO A 61 6.83 0.35 5.02
C PRO A 61 7.75 0.44 6.25
N ILE A 62 8.71 -0.48 6.36
CA ILE A 62 9.71 -0.47 7.42
C ILE A 62 10.70 0.66 7.13
N PRO A 63 10.92 1.62 8.05
CA PRO A 63 11.85 2.72 7.80
C PRO A 63 13.27 2.22 7.50
N SER A 64 13.88 2.76 6.45
CA SER A 64 15.24 2.38 6.02
C SER A 64 16.29 2.94 6.97
N LEU A 65 17.29 2.11 7.31
CA LEU A 65 18.47 2.52 8.09
C LEU A 65 19.40 3.45 7.31
N GLU A 66 19.25 3.56 6.00
CA GLU A 66 19.99 4.53 5.17
C GLU A 66 19.54 5.97 5.45
N ASN A 67 18.34 6.16 6.01
CA ASN A 67 17.88 7.48 6.41
C ASN A 67 18.60 7.88 7.73
N PRO A 68 19.35 8.99 7.77
CA PRO A 68 20.14 9.37 8.94
C PRO A 68 19.29 9.62 10.19
N LEU A 69 18.05 10.10 10.05
CA LEU A 69 17.13 10.29 11.18
C LEU A 69 16.66 8.94 11.75
N VAL A 70 16.43 7.95 10.89
CA VAL A 70 16.10 6.58 11.30
C VAL A 70 17.30 5.94 11.98
N ALA A 71 18.50 6.05 11.40
CA ALA A 71 19.73 5.53 11.96
C ALA A 71 20.04 6.11 13.35
N GLY A 72 19.89 7.43 13.52
CA GLY A 72 20.09 8.11 14.80
C GLY A 72 19.13 7.63 15.89
N ARG A 73 17.84 7.47 15.56
CA ARG A 73 16.86 6.90 16.49
C ARG A 73 17.18 5.45 16.85
N VAL A 74 17.59 4.63 15.88
CA VAL A 74 18.02 3.26 16.14
C VAL A 74 19.26 3.23 17.05
N ALA A 75 20.22 4.11 16.85
CA ALA A 75 21.40 4.24 17.70
C ALA A 75 21.04 4.60 19.15
N TYR A 76 20.08 5.52 19.35
CA TYR A 76 19.55 5.88 20.66
C TYR A 76 18.99 4.66 21.43
N TYR A 77 18.11 3.87 20.79
CA TYR A 77 17.59 2.65 21.41
C TYR A 77 18.69 1.61 21.70
N LYS A 78 19.68 1.48 20.80
CA LYS A 78 20.83 0.57 21.00
C LYS A 78 21.68 0.97 22.21
N GLN A 79 21.94 2.27 22.40
CA GLN A 79 22.69 2.77 23.57
C GLN A 79 22.00 2.40 24.89
N GLN A 80 20.67 2.33 24.89
CA GLN A 80 19.88 1.90 26.05
C GLN A 80 19.64 0.39 26.13
N ARG A 81 20.26 -0.42 25.26
CA ARG A 81 20.08 -1.88 25.17
C ARG A 81 18.61 -2.30 24.95
N GLN A 82 17.84 -1.49 24.23
CA GLN A 82 16.45 -1.74 23.92
C GLN A 82 16.25 -2.32 22.50
N ASP A 83 15.15 -3.04 22.28
CA ASP A 83 14.76 -3.56 20.96
C ASP A 83 14.21 -2.43 20.08
N TRP A 84 15.11 -1.77 19.35
CA TRP A 84 14.80 -0.70 18.41
C TRP A 84 13.83 -1.12 17.29
N PHE A 85 13.80 -2.40 16.91
CA PHE A 85 12.89 -2.86 15.88
C PHE A 85 11.46 -2.86 16.41
N ARG A 86 11.25 -3.44 17.59
CA ARG A 86 9.91 -3.53 18.22
C ARG A 86 9.41 -2.21 18.76
N LEU A 87 10.29 -1.35 19.26
CA LEU A 87 9.90 -0.08 19.88
C LEU A 87 9.78 1.07 18.87
N TYR A 88 10.48 0.98 17.73
CA TYR A 88 10.49 2.07 16.75
C TYR A 88 10.10 1.64 15.34
N LEU A 89 10.84 0.74 14.69
CA LEU A 89 10.61 0.47 13.26
C LEU A 89 9.25 -0.18 13.01
N LEU A 90 8.92 -1.23 13.74
CA LEU A 90 7.67 -1.96 13.55
C LEU A 90 6.46 -1.08 13.86
N PRO A 91 6.34 -0.38 15.00
CA PRO A 91 5.20 0.52 15.25
C PRO A 91 5.06 1.62 14.21
N THR A 92 6.18 2.12 13.68
CA THR A 92 6.16 3.11 12.59
C THR A 92 5.58 2.50 11.31
N ALA A 93 6.06 1.32 10.91
CA ALA A 93 5.54 0.61 9.75
C ALA A 93 4.05 0.27 9.88
N LEU A 94 3.59 -0.16 11.06
CA LEU A 94 2.19 -0.48 11.30
C LEU A 94 1.27 0.74 11.15
N ARG A 95 1.68 1.91 11.67
CA ARG A 95 0.93 3.16 11.50
C ARG A 95 0.84 3.60 10.04
N GLU A 96 1.95 3.52 9.31
CA GLU A 96 1.96 3.84 7.87
C GLU A 96 1.05 2.90 7.08
N LEU A 97 1.10 1.60 7.40
CA LEU A 97 0.26 0.59 6.77
C LEU A 97 -1.23 0.84 7.04
N GLN A 98 -1.62 1.12 8.29
CA GLN A 98 -3.00 1.43 8.66
C GLN A 98 -3.55 2.65 7.93
N ARG A 99 -2.74 3.71 7.83
CA ARG A 99 -3.10 4.92 7.07
C ARG A 99 -3.29 4.59 5.60
N ALA A 100 -2.34 3.86 5.02
CA ALA A 100 -2.35 3.57 3.59
C ALA A 100 -3.56 2.73 3.14
N VAL A 101 -4.06 1.83 3.97
CA VAL A 101 -5.24 1.00 3.65
C VAL A 101 -6.57 1.68 3.96
N ALA A 102 -6.58 2.83 4.64
CA ALA A 102 -7.81 3.47 5.08
C ALA A 102 -8.78 3.80 3.91
N PRO A 103 -8.32 4.29 2.74
CA PRO A 103 -9.20 4.52 1.59
C PRO A 103 -9.85 3.23 1.06
N VAL A 104 -9.08 2.14 0.99
CA VAL A 104 -9.56 0.82 0.53
C VAL A 104 -10.63 0.27 1.46
N ARG A 105 -10.46 0.47 2.78
CA ARG A 105 -11.43 0.03 3.77
C ARG A 105 -12.77 0.77 3.63
N ALA A 106 -12.73 2.05 3.30
CA ALA A 106 -13.94 2.85 3.11
C ALA A 106 -14.80 2.36 1.93
N THR A 107 -14.17 1.76 0.91
CA THR A 107 -14.85 1.22 -0.28
C THR A 107 -15.03 -0.29 -0.25
N GLN A 108 -14.70 -0.97 0.86
CA GLN A 108 -14.71 -2.43 0.98
C GLN A 108 -13.85 -3.14 -0.09
N GLY A 109 -12.75 -2.48 -0.51
CA GLY A 109 -11.82 -3.02 -1.49
C GLY A 109 -10.86 -4.08 -0.93
N CYS A 110 -9.98 -4.58 -1.79
CA CYS A 110 -8.99 -5.59 -1.45
C CYS A 110 -7.60 -4.99 -1.22
N VAL A 111 -6.87 -5.56 -0.26
CA VAL A 111 -5.44 -5.28 -0.04
C VAL A 111 -4.64 -6.55 -0.31
N ALA A 112 -3.76 -6.49 -1.29
CA ALA A 112 -2.80 -7.57 -1.58
C ALA A 112 -1.43 -7.20 -0.99
N ILE A 113 -0.94 -7.99 -0.03
CA ILE A 113 0.41 -7.80 0.52
C ILE A 113 1.33 -8.85 -0.10
N LEU A 114 2.27 -8.40 -0.92
CA LEU A 114 3.19 -9.28 -1.65
C LEU A 114 4.49 -9.54 -0.87
N ASP A 115 4.64 -8.89 0.28
CA ASP A 115 5.78 -9.06 1.15
C ASP A 115 5.64 -10.30 2.04
N ASN A 116 6.40 -11.35 1.71
CA ASN A 116 6.30 -12.63 2.40
C ASN A 116 6.79 -12.61 3.87
N ARG A 117 7.35 -11.49 4.34
CA ARG A 117 7.67 -11.31 5.76
C ARG A 117 6.43 -11.38 6.64
N VAL A 118 5.26 -11.03 6.10
CA VAL A 118 3.97 -11.18 6.82
C VAL A 118 3.68 -12.64 7.20
N ASN A 119 4.07 -13.60 6.36
CA ASN A 119 3.87 -15.03 6.66
C ASN A 119 5.04 -15.64 7.44
N ARG A 120 6.28 -15.22 7.14
CA ARG A 120 7.49 -15.91 7.64
C ARG A 120 8.11 -15.31 8.89
N ARG A 121 7.77 -14.07 9.25
CA ARG A 121 8.36 -13.40 10.43
C ARG A 121 7.37 -13.41 11.58
N SER A 122 7.90 -13.56 12.80
CA SER A 122 7.09 -13.57 14.03
C SER A 122 6.25 -12.30 14.19
N TYR A 123 6.74 -11.15 13.71
CA TYR A 123 6.00 -9.89 13.73
C TYR A 123 4.89 -9.79 12.67
N GLY A 124 4.81 -10.72 11.72
CA GLY A 124 3.76 -10.73 10.69
C GLY A 124 2.35 -10.77 11.27
N ARG A 125 2.18 -11.41 12.44
CA ARG A 125 0.92 -11.36 13.20
C ARG A 125 0.50 -9.94 13.60
N HIS A 126 1.45 -9.06 13.93
CA HIS A 126 1.17 -7.66 14.29
C HIS A 126 0.79 -6.85 13.05
N VAL A 127 1.38 -7.17 11.90
CA VAL A 127 1.00 -6.58 10.61
C VAL A 127 -0.46 -6.90 10.30
N LEU A 128 -0.85 -8.18 10.39
CA LEU A 128 -2.23 -8.61 10.18
C LEU A 128 -3.17 -8.01 11.23
N SER A 129 -2.79 -8.01 12.51
CA SER A 129 -3.59 -7.40 13.58
C SER A 129 -3.83 -5.91 13.34
N ALA A 130 -2.83 -5.16 12.87
CA ALA A 130 -2.99 -3.74 12.57
C ALA A 130 -4.00 -3.48 11.42
N LEU A 131 -4.17 -4.46 10.52
CA LEU A 131 -5.11 -4.42 9.41
C LEU A 131 -6.50 -4.97 9.76
N SER A 132 -6.73 -5.40 11.00
CA SER A 132 -8.04 -5.92 11.40
C SER A 132 -9.11 -4.82 11.44
N PRO A 133 -10.39 -5.14 11.15
CA PRO A 133 -10.89 -6.44 10.67
C PRO A 133 -10.62 -6.64 9.17
N PHE A 134 -10.44 -7.89 8.74
CA PHE A 134 -10.34 -8.28 7.32
C PHE A 134 -10.78 -9.75 7.14
N ALA A 135 -11.29 -10.08 5.96
CA ALA A 135 -11.46 -11.47 5.53
C ALA A 135 -10.19 -11.90 4.79
N ARG A 136 -9.52 -12.97 5.27
CA ARG A 136 -8.32 -13.48 4.61
C ARG A 136 -8.69 -14.40 3.48
N ILE A 137 -8.14 -14.12 2.30
CA ILE A 137 -8.27 -14.92 1.09
C ILE A 137 -6.89 -15.30 0.57
N ASN A 138 -6.80 -16.40 -0.16
CA ASN A 138 -5.58 -16.88 -0.82
C ASN A 138 -5.79 -17.15 -2.32
N TYR A 139 -6.88 -16.64 -2.87
CA TYR A 139 -7.23 -16.66 -4.28
C TYR A 139 -7.70 -15.28 -4.71
N LEU A 140 -7.72 -15.03 -6.02
CA LEU A 140 -8.25 -13.81 -6.61
C LEU A 140 -9.58 -14.15 -7.27
N ASP A 141 -10.65 -13.42 -6.95
CA ASP A 141 -11.92 -13.48 -7.66
C ASP A 141 -12.10 -12.16 -8.42
N ALA A 142 -12.23 -12.25 -9.73
CA ALA A 142 -12.40 -11.09 -10.59
C ALA A 142 -13.73 -10.35 -10.30
N SER A 143 -14.74 -11.05 -9.77
CA SER A 143 -16.04 -10.46 -9.44
C SER A 143 -15.94 -9.37 -8.37
N TRP A 144 -14.91 -9.39 -7.51
CA TRP A 144 -14.68 -8.34 -6.51
C TRP A 144 -14.25 -7.00 -7.09
N PHE A 145 -13.80 -6.96 -8.34
CA PHE A 145 -13.33 -5.75 -9.00
C PHE A 145 -14.30 -5.23 -10.06
N ASN A 146 -15.36 -5.99 -10.35
CA ASN A 146 -16.43 -5.58 -11.24
C ASN A 146 -17.45 -4.74 -10.46
N SER A 147 -17.19 -3.45 -10.36
CA SER A 147 -18.24 -2.48 -10.04
C SER A 147 -19.03 -2.14 -11.32
N ASP A 148 -19.63 -3.15 -11.97
CA ASP A 148 -20.77 -2.90 -12.83
C ASP A 148 -22.01 -2.92 -11.94
N SER A 149 -22.13 -1.91 -11.08
CA SER A 149 -23.46 -1.49 -10.68
C SER A 149 -24.10 -0.93 -11.94
N PRO A 150 -25.30 -1.38 -12.36
CA PRO A 150 -25.98 -0.71 -13.45
C PRO A 150 -26.13 0.75 -13.01
N GLU A 151 -25.54 1.67 -13.78
CA GLU A 151 -25.99 3.06 -13.73
C GLU A 151 -27.50 2.99 -13.82
N GLY A 152 -28.17 3.57 -12.83
CA GLY A 152 -29.62 3.59 -12.75
C GLY A 152 -30.15 3.97 -14.12
N GLN A 153 -30.85 3.03 -14.75
CA GLN A 153 -31.98 3.40 -15.57
C GLN A 153 -32.93 4.14 -14.64
N ASP A 154 -32.72 5.45 -14.47
CA ASP A 154 -33.76 6.36 -14.03
C ASP A 154 -34.78 6.40 -15.16
N THR A 155 -35.61 5.36 -15.10
CA THR A 155 -36.85 5.24 -15.83
C THR A 155 -37.88 5.97 -14.98
N TRP A 156 -38.38 7.09 -15.52
CA TRP A 156 -39.59 7.84 -15.16
C TRP A 156 -39.53 8.81 -13.97
N LEU A 157 -39.30 10.10 -14.27
CA LEU A 157 -40.36 11.11 -14.43
C LEU A 157 -40.01 12.04 -15.60
#